data_AF-A0A6P7Z214-F1
#
_entry.id   AF-A0A6P7Z214-F1
#
_cell.length_a   1.000
_cell.length_b   1.000
_cell.length_c   1.000
_cell.angle_alpha   90.00
_cell.angle_beta   90.00
_cell.angle_gamma   90.00
#
_symmetry.space_group_name_H-M   'P 1'
#
loop_
_entity.id
_entity.type
_entity.pdbx_description
1 polymer ?
#
loop_
_entity_poly.entity_id
_entity_poly.type
_entity_poly.pdbx_seq_one_letter_code
_entity_poly.pdbx_strand_id
1 'polypeptide(L)'
;MMRKEECLKLETQLKKHSEVGHPSKPAEEATLEARASPELSDRIQQLEKEVARYREESSKAQTEVDRLLEILKEMENEKNDKDKKIAELERQNKDQNKKVANLKHKEQVEKKKNAQLLEEARRREDNLNDSSQQLQVEELMMAMEKVKQELESMKAKLSSTQQSLAEKEAHLTNLRAERRKHLEEVLEMKQEALLAAISEKDANIALLELSSSKKKKTQDEVASLKREKDRLMQQLKQQTQNRMKLMADNYEDDHLKSSSHFDQTNHKPSPDQIIQPILDLDQNRSKLKLYIGHLTALCQDRDPKILHGLIPPASYNLDDDRAAWEEELQKMTQNQLNDELEKCERENADLQEFANAVLQQIADHCPDILEQVVNALEESS
;
A
#
# COMPACT_ATOMS: atom_id res chain seq x y z
N MET A 1 -113.42 62.41 18.13
CA MET A 1 -114.24 63.61 18.33
C MET A 1 -115.76 63.32 18.28
N MET A 2 -116.25 62.12 18.67
CA MET A 2 -117.71 61.85 18.78
C MET A 2 -118.13 61.20 20.12
N ARG A 3 -117.32 60.32 20.73
CA ARG A 3 -117.66 59.71 22.05
C ARG A 3 -117.61 60.64 23.26
N LYS A 4 -116.81 61.72 23.20
CA LYS A 4 -116.68 62.69 24.31
C LYS A 4 -117.89 63.61 24.43
N GLU A 5 -118.60 63.91 23.34
CA GLU A 5 -119.84 64.71 23.37
C GLU A 5 -121.07 63.87 23.75
N GLU A 6 -121.09 62.58 23.44
CA GLU A 6 -122.19 61.66 23.86
C GLU A 6 -122.17 61.38 25.37
N CYS A 7 -120.98 61.28 26.00
CA CYS A 7 -120.87 61.16 27.46
C CYS A 7 -121.36 62.43 28.19
N LEU A 8 -121.06 63.61 27.66
CA LEU A 8 -121.53 64.90 28.21
C LEU A 8 -123.05 65.06 28.08
N LYS A 9 -123.67 64.52 27.01
CA LYS A 9 -125.13 64.51 26.86
C LYS A 9 -125.82 63.59 27.89
N LEU A 10 -125.26 62.42 28.18
CA LEU A 10 -125.83 61.49 29.17
C LEU A 10 -125.67 62.01 30.60
N GLU A 11 -124.56 62.68 30.91
CA GLU A 11 -124.32 63.31 32.22
C GLU A 11 -125.26 64.50 32.47
N THR A 12 -125.65 65.23 31.41
CA THR A 12 -126.65 66.31 31.49
C THR A 12 -128.08 65.77 31.62
N GLN A 13 -128.39 64.62 31.02
CA GLN A 13 -129.70 63.96 31.18
C GLN A 13 -129.91 63.40 32.59
N LEU A 14 -128.85 62.93 33.25
CA LEU A 14 -128.94 62.44 34.63
C LEU A 14 -129.13 63.59 35.64
N LYS A 15 -128.62 64.80 35.34
CA LYS A 15 -128.84 66.00 36.16
C LYS A 15 -130.27 66.57 36.06
N LYS A 16 -131.05 66.18 35.05
CA LYS A 16 -132.42 66.69 34.81
C LYS A 16 -133.51 65.93 35.60
N HIS A 17 -133.16 64.85 36.30
CA HIS A 17 -134.09 64.03 37.08
C HIS A 17 -133.99 64.23 38.60
N SER A 18 -133.17 65.18 39.09
CA SER A 18 -133.07 65.51 40.51
C SER A 18 -134.06 66.59 40.98
N GLU A 19 -135.08 66.92 40.19
CA GLU A 19 -136.20 67.75 40.63
C GLU A 19 -137.49 66.93 40.54
N VAL A 20 -138.01 66.56 41.71
CA VAL A 20 -139.39 66.74 42.19
C VAL A 20 -139.67 65.64 43.22
N GLY A 21 -139.91 66.07 44.48
CA GLY A 21 -140.24 65.20 45.62
C GLY A 21 -141.49 64.35 45.38
N HIS A 22 -141.79 63.31 46.15
CA HIS A 22 -142.05 63.19 47.60
C HIS A 22 -143.12 62.05 47.66
N PRO A 23 -143.26 61.26 48.74
CA PRO A 23 -143.71 61.82 50.01
C PRO A 23 -142.99 61.30 51.25
N SER A 24 -142.99 62.17 52.26
CA SER A 24 -143.03 61.93 53.70
C SER A 24 -142.97 60.50 54.24
N LYS A 25 -141.94 60.29 55.07
CA LYS A 25 -141.90 59.61 56.39
C LYS A 25 -143.25 59.15 57.00
N PRO A 26 -143.25 58.25 58.00
CA PRO A 26 -142.24 57.24 58.40
C PRO A 26 -142.84 55.86 58.78
N ALA A 27 -141.96 54.90 59.11
CA ALA A 27 -142.19 53.74 60.00
C ALA A 27 -142.37 52.32 59.40
N GLU A 28 -141.55 51.90 58.43
CA GLU A 28 -141.48 50.46 58.05
C GLU A 28 -140.09 49.98 57.56
N GLU A 29 -139.01 50.66 57.94
CA GLU A 29 -137.63 50.34 57.47
C GLU A 29 -136.77 49.63 58.55
N ALA A 30 -137.36 49.34 59.72
CA ALA A 30 -136.67 48.83 60.90
C ALA A 30 -136.41 47.30 60.90
N THR A 31 -136.71 46.55 59.83
CA THR A 31 -136.59 45.07 59.83
C THR A 31 -135.84 44.44 58.64
N LEU A 32 -135.50 45.19 57.58
CA LEU A 32 -134.77 44.67 56.40
C LEU A 32 -133.33 45.23 56.26
N GLU A 33 -133.04 46.43 56.75
CA GLU A 33 -131.69 47.04 56.72
C GLU A 33 -130.71 46.35 57.70
N ALA A 34 -131.22 45.64 58.70
CA ALA A 34 -130.43 44.84 59.63
C ALA A 34 -129.92 43.50 59.04
N ARG A 35 -130.45 43.04 57.89
CA ARG A 35 -130.08 41.74 57.27
C ARG A 35 -129.13 41.83 56.07
N ALA A 36 -129.05 42.96 55.37
CA ALA A 36 -128.15 43.14 54.22
C ALA A 36 -126.78 43.75 54.58
N SER A 37 -126.66 44.37 55.76
CA SER A 37 -125.41 44.90 56.30
C SER A 37 -124.35 43.81 56.62
N PRO A 38 -124.72 42.62 57.13
CA PRO A 38 -123.76 41.53 57.37
C PRO A 38 -123.15 40.91 56.10
N GLU A 39 -123.95 40.62 55.06
CA GLU A 39 -123.47 39.95 53.83
C GLU A 39 -122.45 40.80 53.04
N LEU A 40 -122.63 42.12 52.97
CA LEU A 40 -121.66 43.03 52.37
C LEU A 40 -120.38 43.11 53.21
N SER A 41 -120.50 43.07 54.54
CA SER A 41 -119.35 43.05 55.45
C SER A 41 -118.54 41.76 55.29
N ASP A 42 -119.19 40.61 55.16
CA ASP A 42 -118.56 39.32 54.91
C ASP A 42 -117.82 39.30 53.55
N ARG A 43 -118.42 39.89 52.51
CA ARG A 43 -117.78 40.00 51.18
C ARG A 43 -116.55 40.91 51.20
N ILE A 44 -116.60 42.01 51.95
CA ILE A 44 -115.46 42.91 52.16
C ILE A 44 -114.35 42.17 52.90
N GLN A 45 -114.66 41.49 54.01
CA GLN A 45 -113.67 40.70 54.75
C GLN A 45 -113.03 39.59 53.90
N GLN A 46 -113.80 38.97 53.00
CA GLN A 46 -113.27 37.96 52.08
C GLN A 46 -112.31 38.56 51.05
N LEU A 47 -112.65 39.72 50.47
CA LEU A 47 -111.76 40.45 49.55
C LEU A 47 -110.51 40.97 50.26
N GLU A 48 -110.61 41.42 51.51
CA GLU A 48 -109.46 41.81 52.33
C GLU A 48 -108.51 40.63 52.60
N LYS A 49 -109.06 39.44 52.87
CA LYS A 49 -108.29 38.20 53.00
C LYS A 49 -107.61 37.80 51.70
N GLU A 50 -108.30 37.91 50.56
CA GLU A 50 -107.71 37.65 49.25
C GLU A 50 -106.59 38.66 48.91
N VAL A 51 -106.79 39.95 49.18
CA VAL A 51 -105.76 40.99 49.01
C VAL A 51 -104.56 40.72 49.92
N ALA A 52 -104.79 40.32 51.18
CA ALA A 52 -103.72 39.95 52.10
C ALA A 52 -102.94 38.73 51.59
N ARG A 53 -103.64 37.71 51.09
CA ARG A 53 -103.02 36.52 50.49
C ARG A 53 -102.20 36.86 49.25
N TYR A 54 -102.73 37.67 48.32
CA TYR A 54 -101.97 38.11 47.14
C TYR A 54 -100.78 38.99 47.51
N ARG A 55 -100.89 39.83 48.54
CA ARG A 55 -99.74 40.59 49.06
C ARG A 55 -98.65 39.67 49.60
N GLU A 56 -99.02 38.63 50.34
CA GLU A 56 -98.07 37.64 50.86
C GLU A 56 -97.43 36.82 49.72
N GLU A 57 -98.22 36.36 48.74
CA GLU A 57 -97.72 35.64 47.57
C GLU A 57 -96.78 36.50 46.71
N SER A 58 -97.12 37.78 46.49
CA SER A 58 -96.25 38.75 45.82
C SER A 58 -94.95 38.99 46.59
N SER A 59 -95.03 39.10 47.92
CA SER A 59 -93.84 39.25 48.77
C SER A 59 -92.91 38.03 48.67
N LYS A 60 -93.46 36.81 48.66
CA LYS A 60 -92.69 35.57 48.49
C LYS A 60 -92.06 35.48 47.10
N ALA A 61 -92.82 35.83 46.06
CA ALA A 61 -92.30 35.88 44.69
C ALA A 61 -91.17 36.92 44.56
N GLN A 62 -91.29 38.08 45.21
CA GLN A 62 -90.24 39.09 45.21
C GLN A 62 -88.97 38.58 45.90
N THR A 63 -89.09 37.91 47.06
CA THR A 63 -87.93 37.30 47.73
C THR A 63 -87.25 36.23 46.86
N GLU A 64 -88.02 35.44 46.11
CA GLU A 64 -87.44 34.44 45.20
C GLU A 64 -86.75 35.10 44.00
N VAL A 65 -87.31 36.17 43.45
CA VAL A 65 -86.65 36.97 42.41
C VAL A 65 -85.32 37.54 42.91
N ASP A 66 -85.30 38.11 44.11
CA ASP A 66 -84.09 38.67 44.72
C ASP A 66 -83.03 37.58 44.92
N ARG A 67 -83.43 36.40 45.41
CA ARG A 67 -82.55 35.23 45.55
C ARG A 67 -81.98 34.76 44.20
N LEU A 68 -82.81 34.66 43.16
CA LEU A 68 -82.38 34.26 41.82
C LEU A 68 -81.42 35.28 41.19
N LEU A 69 -81.64 36.57 41.42
CA LEU A 69 -80.73 37.64 40.98
C LEU A 69 -79.36 37.54 41.66
N GLU A 70 -79.32 37.18 42.94
CA GLU A 70 -78.06 36.96 43.68
C GLU A 70 -77.29 35.77 43.11
N ILE A 71 -77.96 34.64 42.87
CA ILE A 71 -77.35 33.46 42.23
C ILE A 71 -76.83 33.79 40.82
N LEU A 72 -77.59 34.53 40.01
CA LEU A 72 -77.14 34.96 38.68
C LEU A 72 -75.88 35.82 38.76
N LYS A 73 -75.82 36.76 39.71
CA LYS A 73 -74.65 37.61 39.94
C LYS A 73 -73.43 36.80 40.39
N GLU A 74 -73.62 35.82 41.27
CA GLU A 74 -72.55 34.89 41.68
C GLU A 74 -72.05 34.05 40.51
N MET A 75 -72.95 33.47 39.71
CA MET A 75 -72.57 32.69 38.52
C MET A 75 -71.87 33.56 37.46
N GLU A 76 -72.29 34.81 37.27
CA GLU A 76 -71.62 35.75 36.36
C GLU A 76 -70.21 36.08 36.85
N ASN A 77 -70.02 36.30 38.16
CA ASN A 77 -68.70 36.50 38.74
C ASN A 77 -67.81 35.25 38.60
N GLU A 78 -68.34 34.07 38.90
CA GLU A 78 -67.61 32.81 38.78
C GLU A 78 -67.20 32.53 37.32
N LYS A 79 -68.09 32.82 36.36
CA LYS A 79 -67.78 32.76 34.93
C LYS A 79 -66.64 33.72 34.59
N ASN A 80 -66.71 34.96 35.03
CA ASN A 80 -65.67 35.96 34.77
C ASN A 80 -64.30 35.54 35.35
N ASP A 81 -64.27 34.90 36.51
CA ASP A 81 -63.02 34.41 37.10
C ASP A 81 -62.48 33.16 36.39
N LYS A 82 -63.36 32.25 35.93
CA LYS A 82 -62.99 31.12 35.07
C LYS A 82 -62.42 31.60 33.74
N ASP A 83 -63.04 32.61 33.11
CA ASP A 83 -62.56 33.19 31.85
C ASP A 83 -61.17 33.84 32.02
N LYS A 84 -60.93 34.56 33.13
CA LYS A 84 -59.59 35.06 33.46
C LYS A 84 -58.59 33.92 33.64
N LYS A 85 -58.99 32.82 34.28
CA LYS A 85 -58.09 31.69 34.51
C LYS A 85 -57.72 30.97 33.22
N ILE A 86 -58.68 30.81 32.31
CA ILE A 86 -58.45 30.26 30.97
C ILE A 86 -57.45 31.14 30.22
N ALA A 87 -57.66 32.46 30.19
CA ALA A 87 -56.76 33.39 29.52
C ALA A 87 -55.32 33.34 30.09
N GLU A 88 -55.17 33.20 31.41
CA GLU A 88 -53.86 33.04 32.05
C GLU A 88 -53.19 31.72 31.65
N LEU A 89 -53.93 30.59 31.69
CA LEU A 89 -53.41 29.27 31.32
C LEU A 89 -53.01 29.21 29.84
N GLU A 90 -53.83 29.79 28.95
CA GLU A 90 -53.50 29.89 27.52
C GLU A 90 -52.23 30.70 27.28
N ARG A 91 -52.06 31.81 28.00
CA ARG A 91 -50.84 32.62 27.93
C ARG A 91 -49.62 31.83 28.42
N GLN A 92 -49.72 31.15 29.56
CA GLN A 92 -48.64 30.33 30.10
C GLN A 92 -48.26 29.19 29.14
N ASN A 93 -49.25 28.52 28.53
CA ASN A 93 -49.04 27.47 27.55
C ASN A 93 -48.35 28.02 26.28
N LYS A 94 -48.77 29.19 25.80
CA LYS A 94 -48.12 29.87 24.67
C LYS A 94 -46.66 30.23 24.98
N ASP A 95 -46.38 30.72 26.18
CA ASP A 95 -45.03 31.06 26.61
C ASP A 95 -44.15 29.82 26.82
N GLN A 96 -44.71 28.72 27.35
CA GLN A 96 -44.03 27.43 27.43
C GLN A 96 -43.73 26.85 26.04
N ASN A 97 -44.68 26.88 25.11
CA ASN A 97 -44.46 26.42 23.73
C ASN A 97 -43.37 27.24 23.02
N LYS A 98 -43.32 28.56 23.23
CA LYS A 98 -42.22 29.40 22.72
C LYS A 98 -40.87 29.00 23.33
N LYS A 99 -40.81 28.74 24.63
CA LYS A 99 -39.58 28.28 25.30
C LYS A 99 -39.09 26.95 24.74
N VAL A 100 -39.99 25.98 24.54
CA VAL A 100 -39.65 24.68 23.94
C VAL A 100 -39.16 24.85 22.49
N ALA A 101 -39.82 25.69 21.70
CA ALA A 101 -39.39 25.99 20.33
C ALA A 101 -37.99 26.62 20.30
N ASN A 102 -37.72 27.58 21.19
CA ASN A 102 -36.41 28.21 21.31
C ASN A 102 -35.31 27.23 21.76
N LEU A 103 -35.63 26.32 22.70
CA LEU A 103 -34.69 25.28 23.12
C LEU A 103 -34.38 24.31 21.97
N LYS A 104 -35.39 23.86 21.22
CA LYS A 104 -35.20 23.02 20.03
C LYS A 104 -34.34 23.70 18.97
N HIS A 105 -34.58 24.99 18.71
CA HIS A 105 -33.76 25.74 17.77
C HIS A 105 -32.30 25.87 18.26
N LYS A 106 -32.11 26.20 19.54
CA LYS A 106 -30.77 26.28 20.15
C LYS A 106 -30.05 24.95 20.07
N GLU A 107 -30.70 23.85 20.41
CA GLU A 107 -30.15 22.49 20.31
C GLU A 107 -29.80 22.13 18.86
N GLN A 108 -30.66 22.48 17.89
CA GLN A 108 -30.39 22.26 16.47
C GLN A 108 -29.18 23.07 15.98
N VAL A 109 -29.04 24.31 16.43
CA VAL A 109 -27.90 25.18 16.11
C VAL A 109 -26.61 24.63 16.73
N GLU A 110 -26.63 24.22 18.00
CA GLU A 110 -25.48 23.59 18.66
C GLU A 110 -25.10 22.26 17.98
N LYS A 111 -26.08 21.44 17.61
CA LYS A 111 -25.85 20.19 16.87
C LYS A 111 -25.19 20.46 15.51
N LYS A 112 -25.64 21.50 14.79
CA LYS A 112 -25.04 21.90 13.51
C LYS A 112 -23.60 22.41 13.71
N LYS A 113 -23.36 23.21 14.74
CA LYS A 113 -22.02 23.72 15.08
C LYS A 113 -21.06 22.58 15.45
N ASN A 114 -21.51 21.62 16.26
CA ASN A 114 -20.71 20.46 16.63
C ASN A 114 -20.41 19.56 15.43
N ALA A 115 -21.37 19.36 14.51
CA ALA A 115 -21.14 18.62 13.27
C ALA A 115 -20.09 19.32 12.38
N GLN A 116 -20.17 20.65 12.25
CA GLN A 116 -19.19 21.44 11.49
C GLN A 116 -17.78 21.35 12.08
N LEU A 117 -17.65 21.43 13.42
CA LEU A 117 -16.35 21.29 14.09
C LEU A 117 -15.73 19.90 13.87
N LEU A 118 -16.54 18.84 13.88
CA LEU A 118 -16.07 17.48 13.62
C LEU A 118 -15.63 17.31 12.15
N GLU A 119 -16.37 17.88 11.20
CA GLU A 119 -16.00 17.85 9.79
C GLU A 119 -14.71 18.66 9.51
N GLU A 120 -14.55 19.81 10.18
CA GLU A 120 -13.33 20.61 10.08
C GLU A 120 -12.12 19.90 10.72
N ALA A 121 -12.32 19.22 11.85
CA ALA A 121 -11.27 18.40 12.47
C ALA A 121 -10.83 17.25 11.55
N ARG A 122 -11.79 16.51 10.95
CA ARG A 122 -11.49 15.46 9.97
C ARG A 122 -10.74 16.00 8.76
N ARG A 123 -11.17 17.12 8.18
CA ARG A 123 -10.47 17.74 7.04
C ARG A 123 -9.04 18.16 7.39
N ARG A 124 -8.79 18.66 8.61
CA ARG A 124 -7.43 19.00 9.05
C ARG A 124 -6.57 17.75 9.21
N GLU A 125 -7.14 16.67 9.75
CA GLU A 125 -6.47 15.37 9.88
C GLU A 125 -6.12 14.78 8.50
N ASP A 126 -7.08 14.76 7.57
CA ASP A 126 -6.88 14.28 6.20
C ASP A 126 -5.78 15.09 5.47
N ASN A 127 -5.78 16.42 5.60
CA ASN A 127 -4.76 17.28 5.00
C ASN A 127 -3.35 17.06 5.59
N LEU A 128 -3.24 16.87 6.91
CA LEU A 128 -1.96 16.57 7.56
C LEU A 128 -1.43 15.21 7.13
N ASN A 129 -2.32 14.22 7.02
CA ASN A 129 -1.97 12.88 6.57
C ASN A 129 -1.51 12.89 5.10
N ASP A 130 -2.21 13.61 4.22
CA ASP A 130 -1.83 13.77 2.80
C ASP A 130 -0.47 14.49 2.67
N SER A 131 -0.25 15.57 3.45
CA SER A 131 1.03 16.27 3.46
C SER A 131 2.18 15.38 3.99
N SER A 132 1.92 14.57 5.02
CA SER A 132 2.91 13.62 5.53
C SER A 132 3.24 12.53 4.52
N GLN A 133 2.24 12.02 3.80
CA GLN A 133 2.43 11.03 2.74
C GLN A 133 3.22 11.63 1.56
N GLN A 134 2.94 12.87 1.16
CA GLN A 134 3.69 13.57 0.13
C GLN A 134 5.17 13.73 0.50
N LEU A 135 5.47 14.16 1.73
CA LEU A 135 6.85 14.27 2.21
C LEU A 135 7.57 12.93 2.21
N GLN A 136 6.89 11.85 2.64
CA GLN A 136 7.47 10.50 2.65
C GLN A 136 7.77 9.99 1.22
N VAL A 137 6.89 10.29 0.26
CA VAL A 137 7.10 9.96 -1.16
C VAL A 137 8.26 10.77 -1.75
N GLU A 138 8.37 12.05 -1.43
CA GLU A 138 9.46 12.91 -1.90
C GLU A 138 10.82 12.48 -1.33
N GLU A 139 10.87 12.14 -0.04
CA GLU A 139 12.07 11.58 0.60
C GLU A 139 12.49 10.25 -0.02
N LEU A 140 11.53 9.36 -0.28
CA LEU A 140 11.80 8.10 -0.97
C LEU A 140 12.31 8.32 -2.40
N MET A 141 11.76 9.30 -3.12
CA MET A 141 12.19 9.66 -4.47
C MET A 141 13.63 10.19 -4.47
N MET A 142 13.97 11.06 -3.51
CA MET A 142 15.34 11.55 -3.32
C MET A 142 16.32 10.41 -2.97
N ALA A 143 15.92 9.50 -2.08
CA ALA A 143 16.72 8.33 -1.73
C ALA A 143 16.94 7.42 -2.95
N MET A 144 15.91 7.18 -3.75
CA MET A 144 15.98 6.39 -4.97
C MET A 144 16.91 7.02 -6.01
N GLU A 145 16.85 8.35 -6.20
CA GLU A 145 17.75 9.06 -7.11
C GLU A 145 19.21 9.00 -6.63
N LYS A 146 19.44 9.08 -5.31
CA LYS A 146 20.78 8.91 -4.74
C LYS A 146 21.34 7.50 -5.00
N VAL A 147 20.53 6.45 -4.78
CA VAL A 147 20.92 5.07 -5.07
C VAL A 147 21.22 4.88 -6.56
N LYS A 148 20.43 5.50 -7.44
CA LYS A 148 20.68 5.47 -8.89
C LYS A 148 22.00 6.15 -9.26
N GLN A 149 22.32 7.29 -8.65
CA GLN A 149 23.60 7.97 -8.87
C GLN A 149 24.79 7.16 -8.34
N GLU A 150 24.66 6.53 -7.17
CA GLU A 150 25.68 5.64 -6.61
C GLU A 150 25.91 4.42 -7.52
N LEU A 151 24.83 3.82 -8.04
CA LEU A 151 24.92 2.72 -9.00
C LEU A 151 25.66 3.14 -10.28
N GLU A 152 25.34 4.31 -10.83
CA GLU A 152 26.02 4.80 -12.04
C GLU A 152 27.51 5.11 -11.77
N SER A 153 27.82 5.65 -10.58
CA SER A 153 29.21 5.83 -10.14
C SER A 153 29.96 4.51 -10.01
N MET A 154 29.32 3.47 -9.46
CA MET A 154 29.90 2.14 -9.35
C MET A 154 30.12 1.51 -10.73
N LYS A 155 29.17 1.64 -11.67
CA LYS A 155 29.34 1.18 -13.05
C LYS A 155 30.53 1.84 -13.74
N ALA A 156 30.70 3.16 -13.59
CA ALA A 156 31.83 3.87 -14.17
C ALA A 156 33.17 3.40 -13.57
N LYS A 157 33.23 3.18 -12.25
CA LYS A 157 34.42 2.63 -11.58
C LYS A 157 34.74 1.20 -12.04
N LEU A 158 33.71 0.36 -12.20
CA LEU A 158 33.88 -1.01 -12.68
C LEU A 158 34.44 -1.01 -14.10
N SER A 159 33.86 -0.20 -15.00
CA SER A 159 34.32 -0.04 -16.38
C SER A 159 35.78 0.43 -16.45
N SER A 160 36.14 1.44 -15.64
CA SER A 160 37.54 1.91 -15.54
C SER A 160 38.49 0.83 -15.02
N THR A 161 38.06 0.02 -14.06
CA THR A 161 38.88 -1.08 -13.50
C THR A 161 39.06 -2.20 -14.52
N GLN A 162 38.00 -2.55 -15.25
CA GLN A 162 38.05 -3.54 -16.34
C GLN A 162 38.99 -3.09 -17.46
N GLN A 163 38.92 -1.81 -17.86
CA GLN A 163 39.85 -1.27 -18.85
C GLN A 163 41.30 -1.36 -18.36
N SER A 164 41.57 -0.97 -17.11
CA SER A 164 42.93 -1.05 -16.55
C SER A 164 43.44 -2.49 -16.50
N LEU A 165 42.57 -3.46 -16.19
CA LEU A 165 42.91 -4.88 -16.22
C LEU A 165 43.28 -5.34 -17.63
N ALA A 166 42.46 -5.01 -18.63
CA ALA A 166 42.73 -5.35 -20.03
C ALA A 166 44.06 -4.74 -20.53
N GLU A 167 44.36 -3.49 -20.15
CA GLU A 167 45.65 -2.85 -20.45
C GLU A 167 46.83 -3.59 -19.81
N LYS A 168 46.68 -4.08 -18.58
CA LYS A 168 47.70 -4.88 -17.89
C LYS A 168 47.88 -6.25 -18.53
N GLU A 169 46.80 -6.90 -18.96
CA GLU A 169 46.84 -8.18 -19.67
C GLU A 169 47.54 -8.03 -21.03
N ALA A 170 47.19 -7.00 -21.80
CA ALA A 170 47.86 -6.68 -23.05
C ALA A 170 49.36 -6.41 -22.83
N HIS A 171 49.72 -5.67 -21.76
CA HIS A 171 51.11 -5.42 -21.42
C HIS A 171 51.87 -6.71 -21.07
N LEU A 172 51.26 -7.61 -20.29
CA LEU A 172 51.87 -8.91 -19.97
C LEU A 172 52.07 -9.78 -21.21
N THR A 173 51.11 -9.78 -22.13
CA THR A 173 51.22 -10.49 -23.42
C THR A 173 52.37 -9.93 -24.26
N ASN A 174 52.49 -8.60 -24.34
CA ASN A 174 53.62 -7.96 -25.03
C ASN A 174 54.97 -8.31 -24.39
N LEU A 175 55.09 -8.24 -23.06
CA LEU A 175 56.32 -8.62 -22.35
C LEU A 175 56.69 -10.09 -22.58
N ARG A 176 55.70 -10.99 -22.65
CA ARG A 176 55.94 -12.40 -23.01
C ARG A 176 56.47 -12.53 -24.43
N ALA A 177 55.87 -11.84 -25.39
CA ALA A 177 56.31 -11.85 -26.78
C ALA A 177 57.73 -11.27 -26.94
N GLU A 178 58.04 -10.14 -26.28
CA GLU A 178 59.37 -9.55 -26.26
C GLU A 178 60.41 -10.49 -25.65
N ARG A 179 60.08 -11.14 -24.53
CA ARG A 179 60.95 -12.14 -23.91
C ARG A 179 61.23 -13.31 -24.84
N ARG A 180 60.24 -13.79 -25.60
CA ARG A 180 60.41 -14.85 -26.61
C ARG A 180 61.34 -14.39 -27.73
N LYS A 181 61.09 -13.20 -28.28
CA LYS A 181 61.94 -12.60 -29.32
C LYS A 181 63.39 -12.45 -28.84
N HIS A 182 63.60 -11.95 -27.63
CA HIS A 182 64.95 -11.78 -27.08
C HIS A 182 65.66 -13.12 -26.88
N LEU A 183 64.94 -14.17 -26.46
CA LEU A 183 65.50 -15.50 -26.34
C LEU A 183 65.93 -16.06 -27.70
N GLU A 184 65.13 -15.83 -28.75
CA GLU A 184 65.46 -16.20 -30.12
C GLU A 184 66.72 -15.48 -30.62
N GLU A 185 66.80 -14.16 -30.45
CA GLU A 185 67.97 -13.33 -30.80
C GLU A 185 69.25 -13.82 -30.08
N VAL A 186 69.17 -14.14 -28.79
CA VAL A 186 70.32 -14.66 -28.03
C VAL A 186 70.78 -16.02 -28.55
N LEU A 187 69.84 -16.90 -28.91
CA LEU A 187 70.16 -18.20 -29.47
C LEU A 187 70.78 -18.09 -30.87
N GLU A 188 70.30 -17.16 -31.69
CA GLU A 188 70.86 -16.85 -33.01
C GLU A 188 72.28 -16.29 -32.90
N MET A 189 72.50 -15.27 -32.07
CA MET A 189 73.85 -14.73 -31.82
C MET A 189 74.83 -15.81 -31.34
N LYS A 190 74.38 -16.73 -30.47
CA LYS A 190 75.22 -17.85 -30.02
C LYS A 190 75.56 -18.81 -31.17
N GLN A 191 74.64 -19.05 -32.08
CA GLN A 191 74.87 -19.88 -33.26
C GLN A 191 75.87 -19.21 -34.21
N GLU A 192 75.71 -17.92 -34.49
CA GLU A 192 76.62 -17.13 -35.32
C GLU A 192 78.03 -17.07 -34.74
N ALA A 193 78.17 -16.85 -33.43
CA ALA A 193 79.47 -16.83 -32.76
C ALA A 193 80.20 -18.19 -32.86
N LEU A 194 79.48 -19.30 -32.74
CA LEU A 194 80.04 -20.64 -32.92
C LEU A 194 80.47 -20.88 -34.38
N LEU A 195 79.67 -20.46 -35.36
CA LEU A 195 80.01 -20.55 -36.78
C LEU A 195 81.26 -19.71 -37.12
N ALA A 196 81.34 -18.48 -36.61
CA ALA A 196 82.49 -17.60 -36.79
C ALA A 196 83.77 -18.21 -36.20
N ALA A 197 83.69 -18.76 -34.98
CA ALA A 197 84.83 -19.43 -34.34
C ALA A 197 85.28 -20.67 -35.14
N ILE A 198 84.35 -21.48 -35.67
CA ILE A 198 84.68 -22.61 -36.54
C ILE A 198 85.39 -22.12 -37.81
N SER A 199 84.84 -21.09 -38.47
CA SER A 199 85.43 -20.50 -39.67
C SER A 199 86.84 -19.95 -39.41
N GLU A 200 87.08 -19.35 -38.24
CA GLU A 200 88.41 -18.88 -37.83
C GLU A 200 89.38 -20.07 -37.68
N LYS A 201 88.96 -21.17 -37.04
CA LYS A 201 89.79 -22.39 -36.94
C LYS A 201 90.09 -22.97 -38.32
N ASP A 202 89.13 -23.01 -39.24
CA ASP A 202 89.33 -23.49 -40.61
C ASP A 202 90.34 -22.61 -41.39
N ALA A 203 90.25 -21.28 -41.26
CA ALA A 203 91.22 -20.36 -41.85
C ALA A 203 92.64 -20.58 -41.29
N ASN A 204 92.77 -20.75 -39.96
CA ASN A 204 94.04 -21.01 -39.30
C ASN A 204 94.65 -22.37 -39.73
N ILE A 205 93.83 -23.42 -39.85
CA ILE A 205 94.26 -24.72 -40.36
C ILE A 205 94.78 -24.56 -41.80
N ALA A 206 94.02 -23.91 -42.68
CA ALA A 206 94.42 -23.71 -44.07
C ALA A 206 95.74 -22.93 -44.19
N LEU A 207 95.89 -21.85 -43.41
CA LEU A 207 97.12 -21.06 -43.39
C LEU A 207 98.32 -21.88 -42.92
N LEU A 208 98.18 -22.67 -41.84
CA LEU A 208 99.27 -23.51 -41.34
C LEU A 208 99.60 -24.66 -42.30
N GLU A 209 98.59 -25.26 -42.95
CA GLU A 209 98.79 -26.32 -43.95
C GLU A 209 99.51 -25.80 -45.20
N LEU A 210 99.22 -24.56 -45.64
CA LEU A 210 99.91 -23.90 -46.75
C LEU A 210 101.33 -23.41 -46.40
N SER A 211 101.54 -22.95 -45.15
CA SER A 211 102.82 -22.40 -44.67
C SER A 211 103.80 -23.48 -44.19
N SER A 212 103.32 -24.72 -44.02
CA SER A 212 104.04 -25.83 -43.41
C SER A 212 105.03 -26.52 -44.37
N SER A 213 106.31 -26.48 -44.01
CA SER A 213 107.34 -27.38 -44.57
C SER A 213 107.64 -28.51 -43.58
N LYS A 214 106.78 -29.56 -43.53
CA LYS A 214 106.92 -30.84 -42.79
C LYS A 214 107.48 -30.79 -41.35
N LYS A 215 107.41 -29.66 -40.65
CA LYS A 215 107.91 -29.53 -39.26
C LYS A 215 106.89 -30.14 -38.29
N LYS A 216 107.36 -31.07 -37.45
CA LYS A 216 106.53 -31.76 -36.45
C LYS A 216 105.68 -30.82 -35.58
N LYS A 217 106.25 -29.70 -35.13
CA LYS A 217 105.54 -28.70 -34.31
C LYS A 217 104.32 -28.10 -35.00
N THR A 218 104.42 -27.80 -36.30
CA THR A 218 103.31 -27.26 -37.10
C THR A 218 102.22 -28.31 -37.32
N GLN A 219 102.61 -29.58 -37.50
CA GLN A 219 101.67 -30.69 -37.64
C GLN A 219 100.90 -30.97 -36.35
N ASP A 220 101.56 -30.88 -35.19
CA ASP A 220 100.93 -31.03 -33.87
C ASP A 220 99.92 -29.89 -33.60
N GLU A 221 100.25 -28.65 -34.02
CA GLU A 221 99.37 -27.49 -33.91
C GLU A 221 98.13 -27.63 -34.80
N VAL A 222 98.28 -28.06 -36.06
CA VAL A 222 97.15 -28.38 -36.95
C VAL A 222 96.27 -29.48 -36.36
N ALA A 223 96.86 -30.54 -35.80
CA ALA A 223 96.10 -31.59 -35.14
C ALA A 223 95.35 -31.09 -33.89
N SER A 224 95.93 -30.13 -33.14
CA SER A 224 95.25 -29.46 -32.03
C SER A 224 94.06 -28.63 -32.50
N LEU A 225 94.23 -27.81 -33.53
CA LEU A 225 93.18 -26.96 -34.10
C LEU A 225 92.01 -27.80 -34.66
N LYS A 226 92.30 -28.94 -35.30
CA LYS A 226 91.26 -29.87 -35.77
C LYS A 226 90.42 -30.41 -34.61
N ARG A 227 91.04 -30.83 -33.50
CA ARG A 227 90.31 -31.27 -32.30
C ARG A 227 89.49 -30.15 -31.67
N GLU A 228 90.01 -28.93 -31.65
CA GLU A 228 89.28 -27.77 -31.14
C GLU A 228 88.06 -27.43 -32.03
N LYS A 229 88.23 -27.50 -33.35
CA LYS A 229 87.12 -27.35 -34.32
C LYS A 229 86.04 -28.41 -34.11
N ASP A 230 86.41 -29.67 -33.96
CA ASP A 230 85.44 -30.75 -33.76
C ASP A 230 84.62 -30.55 -32.48
N ARG A 231 85.24 -30.01 -31.41
CA ARG A 231 84.52 -29.61 -30.19
C ARG A 231 83.54 -28.47 -30.45
N LEU A 232 83.94 -27.43 -31.19
CA LEU A 232 83.04 -26.32 -31.56
C LEU A 232 81.88 -26.81 -32.44
N MET A 233 82.13 -27.75 -33.35
CA MET A 233 81.10 -28.33 -34.21
C MET A 233 80.08 -29.17 -33.41
N GLN A 234 80.54 -29.91 -32.39
CA GLN A 234 79.64 -30.58 -31.45
C GLN A 234 78.80 -29.58 -30.65
N GLN A 235 79.40 -28.48 -30.18
CA GLN A 235 78.67 -27.41 -29.49
C GLN A 235 77.62 -26.75 -30.38
N LEU A 236 77.94 -26.52 -31.66
CA LEU A 236 77.00 -25.99 -32.66
C LEU A 236 75.81 -26.93 -32.85
N LYS A 237 76.07 -28.23 -33.03
CA LYS A 237 75.00 -29.24 -33.17
C LYS A 237 74.08 -29.27 -31.95
N GLN A 238 74.66 -29.22 -30.75
CA GLN A 238 73.88 -29.16 -29.51
C GLN A 238 73.06 -27.86 -29.41
N GLN A 239 73.64 -26.73 -29.80
CA GLN A 239 72.93 -25.46 -29.83
C GLN A 239 71.72 -25.57 -30.76
N THR A 240 71.89 -26.05 -31.99
CA THR A 240 70.81 -26.11 -32.98
C THR A 240 69.67 -26.99 -32.49
N GLN A 241 69.99 -28.10 -31.81
CA GLN A 241 69.00 -28.95 -31.17
C GLN A 241 68.27 -28.24 -30.01
N ASN A 242 69.00 -27.52 -29.15
CA ASN A 242 68.41 -26.76 -28.05
C ASN A 242 67.48 -25.65 -28.55
N ARG A 243 67.87 -24.95 -29.62
CA ARG A 243 67.03 -23.92 -30.27
C ARG A 243 65.72 -24.53 -30.76
N MET A 244 65.80 -25.64 -31.49
CA MET A 244 64.61 -26.30 -32.04
C MET A 244 63.67 -26.82 -30.94
N LYS A 245 64.22 -27.34 -29.84
CA LYS A 245 63.43 -27.78 -28.68
C LYS A 245 62.69 -26.62 -28.00
N LEU A 246 63.39 -25.52 -27.75
CA LEU A 246 62.77 -24.33 -27.14
C LEU A 246 61.71 -23.71 -28.05
N MET A 247 61.91 -23.73 -29.37
CA MET A 247 60.88 -23.27 -30.30
C MET A 247 59.63 -24.15 -30.26
N ALA A 248 59.75 -25.46 -30.06
CA ALA A 248 58.61 -26.36 -29.91
C ALA A 248 57.86 -26.12 -28.58
N ASP A 249 58.59 -26.02 -27.46
CA ASP A 249 58.00 -25.87 -26.12
C ASP A 249 57.25 -24.53 -25.93
N ASN A 250 57.55 -23.49 -26.74
CA ASN A 250 56.92 -22.16 -26.63
C ASN A 250 55.63 -21.98 -27.47
N TYR A 251 55.30 -22.89 -28.41
CA TYR A 251 54.08 -22.78 -29.23
C TYR A 251 52.82 -23.30 -28.52
N GLU A 252 52.96 -24.16 -27.51
CA GLU A 252 51.81 -24.71 -26.79
C GLU A 252 51.14 -23.70 -25.83
N ASP A 253 51.87 -22.69 -25.35
CA ASP A 253 51.36 -21.68 -24.38
C ASP A 253 50.38 -20.67 -25.02
N ASP A 254 50.55 -20.31 -26.30
CA ASP A 254 49.69 -19.32 -26.98
C ASP A 254 48.33 -19.92 -27.41
N HIS A 255 48.24 -21.24 -27.64
CA HIS A 255 46.99 -21.91 -28.01
C HIS A 255 46.02 -22.08 -26.83
N LEU A 256 46.52 -22.13 -25.59
CA LEU A 256 45.68 -22.26 -24.40
C LEU A 256 45.02 -20.94 -23.98
N LYS A 257 45.60 -19.78 -24.32
CA LYS A 257 45.07 -18.45 -23.96
C LYS A 257 44.19 -17.78 -25.01
N SER A 258 44.26 -18.22 -26.27
CA SER A 258 43.33 -17.74 -27.29
C SER A 258 41.89 -18.20 -27.05
N SER A 259 41.69 -19.17 -26.16
CA SER A 259 40.36 -19.61 -25.71
C SER A 259 39.74 -18.73 -24.60
N SER A 260 40.50 -17.80 -23.99
CA SER A 260 40.05 -17.06 -22.79
C SER A 260 39.79 -15.56 -23.00
N HIS A 261 40.07 -14.99 -24.17
CA HIS A 261 39.68 -13.61 -24.52
C HIS A 261 38.54 -13.64 -25.56
N PHE A 262 37.31 -13.86 -25.09
CA PHE A 262 36.12 -13.69 -25.90
C PHE A 262 35.55 -12.28 -25.66
N ASP A 263 36.17 -11.28 -26.29
CA ASP A 263 35.60 -9.95 -26.42
C ASP A 263 34.71 -9.86 -27.66
N GLN A 264 33.54 -9.28 -27.45
CA GLN A 264 32.36 -9.25 -28.29
C GLN A 264 32.62 -8.67 -29.70
N THR A 265 32.39 -9.47 -30.74
CA THR A 265 31.99 -8.95 -32.06
C THR A 265 30.93 -9.87 -32.67
N ASN A 266 29.94 -9.28 -33.35
CA ASN A 266 28.69 -9.85 -33.88
C ASN A 266 28.87 -11.01 -34.89
N HIS A 267 29.46 -12.13 -34.48
CA HIS A 267 29.45 -13.38 -35.25
C HIS A 267 28.67 -14.43 -34.47
N LYS A 268 27.66 -15.00 -35.13
CA LYS A 268 26.86 -16.10 -34.58
C LYS A 268 27.84 -17.22 -34.16
N PRO A 269 27.90 -17.60 -32.88
CA PRO A 269 28.93 -18.51 -32.39
C PRO A 269 28.80 -19.86 -33.10
N SER A 270 29.94 -20.44 -33.51
CA SER A 270 29.98 -21.77 -34.14
C SER A 270 29.28 -22.81 -33.24
N PRO A 271 28.67 -23.88 -33.77
CA PRO A 271 28.10 -24.95 -32.94
C PRO A 271 29.02 -25.41 -31.78
N ASP A 272 30.32 -25.56 -32.05
CA ASP A 272 31.33 -25.93 -31.05
C ASP A 272 31.48 -24.90 -29.91
N GLN A 273 31.22 -23.62 -30.18
CA GLN A 273 31.29 -22.55 -29.18
C GLN A 273 30.08 -22.54 -28.23
N ILE A 274 28.96 -23.18 -28.61
CA ILE A 274 27.75 -23.25 -27.79
C ILE A 274 27.77 -24.50 -26.90
N ILE A 275 28.40 -25.59 -27.36
CA ILE A 275 28.46 -26.85 -26.61
C ILE A 275 29.20 -26.67 -25.27
N GLN A 276 30.33 -25.95 -25.24
CA GLN A 276 31.09 -25.78 -23.99
C GLN A 276 30.29 -25.08 -22.87
N PRO A 277 29.62 -23.93 -23.12
CA PRO A 277 28.69 -23.33 -22.15
C PRO A 277 27.59 -24.28 -21.64
N ILE A 278 27.04 -25.12 -22.52
CA ILE A 278 26.01 -26.10 -22.14
C ILE A 278 26.60 -27.14 -21.16
N LEU A 279 27.80 -27.65 -21.43
CA LEU A 279 28.48 -28.60 -20.55
C LEU A 279 28.83 -28.00 -19.19
N ASP A 280 29.25 -26.73 -19.17
CA ASP A 280 29.57 -26.01 -17.93
C ASP A 280 28.29 -25.78 -17.10
N LEU A 281 27.16 -25.46 -17.74
CA LEU A 281 25.85 -25.33 -17.09
C LEU A 281 25.36 -26.66 -16.51
N ASP A 282 25.54 -27.77 -17.23
CA ASP A 282 25.22 -29.12 -16.74
C ASP A 282 26.09 -29.51 -15.53
N GLN A 283 27.38 -29.18 -15.57
CA GLN A 283 28.26 -29.40 -14.42
C GLN A 283 27.84 -28.55 -13.21
N ASN A 284 27.43 -27.30 -13.44
CA ASN A 284 26.88 -26.45 -12.38
C ASN A 284 25.55 -27.00 -11.82
N ARG A 285 24.65 -27.46 -12.70
CA ARG A 285 23.39 -28.13 -12.32
C ARG A 285 23.64 -29.34 -11.43
N SER A 286 24.64 -30.16 -11.76
CA SER A 286 25.05 -31.31 -10.95
C SER A 286 25.56 -30.90 -9.57
N LYS A 287 26.36 -29.83 -9.49
CA LYS A 287 26.83 -29.27 -8.21
C LYS A 287 25.68 -28.72 -7.37
N LEU A 288 24.74 -28.00 -7.99
CA LEU A 288 23.55 -27.48 -7.31
C LEU A 288 22.67 -28.60 -6.77
N LYS A 289 22.42 -29.66 -7.55
CA LYS A 289 21.67 -30.83 -7.07
C LYS A 289 22.32 -31.44 -5.82
N LEU A 290 23.65 -31.60 -5.82
CA LEU A 290 24.38 -32.14 -4.68
C LEU A 290 24.26 -31.22 -3.45
N TYR A 291 24.41 -29.91 -3.67
CA TYR A 291 24.29 -28.90 -2.61
C TYR A 291 22.89 -28.87 -2.00
N ILE A 292 21.85 -28.82 -2.84
CA ILE A 292 20.45 -28.90 -2.42
C ILE A 292 20.20 -30.20 -1.65
N GLY A 293 20.72 -31.33 -2.14
CA GLY A 293 20.62 -32.63 -1.48
C GLY A 293 21.22 -32.60 -0.07
N HIS A 294 22.40 -32.01 0.08
CA HIS A 294 23.04 -31.84 1.39
C HIS A 294 22.22 -30.96 2.34
N LEU A 295 21.76 -29.79 1.88
CA LEU A 295 20.92 -28.90 2.68
C LEU A 295 19.63 -29.59 3.12
N THR A 296 18.99 -30.31 2.20
CA THR A 296 17.73 -31.03 2.46
C THR A 296 17.94 -32.14 3.49
N ALA A 297 19.06 -32.88 3.42
CA ALA A 297 19.41 -33.90 4.42
C ALA A 297 19.63 -33.30 5.81
N LEU A 298 20.38 -32.19 5.90
CA LEU A 298 20.59 -31.48 7.17
C LEU A 298 19.26 -30.99 7.78
N CYS A 299 18.34 -30.48 6.94
CA CYS A 299 17.00 -30.11 7.39
C CYS A 299 16.22 -31.32 7.92
N GLN A 300 16.27 -32.46 7.22
CA GLN A 300 15.56 -33.68 7.63
C GLN A 300 16.07 -34.26 8.95
N ASP A 301 17.38 -34.22 9.19
CA ASP A 301 17.99 -34.70 10.44
C ASP A 301 17.66 -33.83 11.65
N ARG A 302 17.35 -32.54 11.43
CA ARG A 302 17.00 -31.57 12.47
C ARG A 302 15.49 -31.48 12.73
N ASP A 303 14.73 -31.06 11.72
CA ASP A 303 13.27 -31.04 11.74
C ASP A 303 12.72 -31.09 10.30
N PRO A 304 12.08 -32.20 9.89
CA PRO A 304 11.47 -32.33 8.57
C PRO A 304 10.46 -31.24 8.21
N LYS A 305 9.90 -30.52 9.20
CA LYS A 305 8.94 -29.43 8.96
C LYS A 305 9.59 -28.18 8.35
N ILE A 306 10.91 -28.01 8.44
CA ILE A 306 11.63 -26.89 7.82
C ILE A 306 11.42 -26.86 6.29
N LEU A 307 11.24 -28.05 5.70
CA LEU A 307 11.01 -28.21 4.25
C LEU A 307 9.52 -28.13 3.88
N HIS A 308 8.63 -27.80 4.82
CA HIS A 308 7.20 -27.80 4.56
C HIS A 308 6.83 -26.70 3.55
N GLY A 309 6.18 -27.10 2.45
CA GLY A 309 5.79 -26.19 1.37
C GLY A 309 6.86 -25.97 0.30
N LEU A 310 8.05 -26.54 0.43
CA LEU A 310 9.06 -26.56 -0.62
C LEU A 310 8.85 -27.76 -1.54
N ILE A 311 8.72 -27.50 -2.84
CA ILE A 311 8.57 -28.52 -3.87
C ILE A 311 9.80 -28.42 -4.79
N PRO A 312 10.64 -29.47 -4.88
CA PRO A 312 11.78 -29.47 -5.79
C PRO A 312 11.33 -29.28 -7.25
N PRO A 313 12.06 -28.49 -8.06
CA PRO A 313 11.76 -28.33 -9.48
C PRO A 313 11.94 -29.66 -10.22
N ALA A 314 11.25 -29.83 -11.35
CA ALA A 314 11.32 -31.06 -12.15
C ALA A 314 12.76 -31.42 -12.56
N SER A 315 13.58 -30.40 -12.81
CA SER A 315 14.99 -30.52 -13.17
C SER A 315 15.86 -31.17 -12.09
N TYR A 316 15.41 -31.18 -10.82
CA TYR A 316 16.12 -31.77 -9.70
C TYR A 316 16.15 -33.31 -9.76
N ASN A 317 15.05 -33.95 -10.16
CA ASN A 317 14.88 -35.40 -10.11
C ASN A 317 15.24 -36.13 -11.42
N LEU A 318 15.71 -35.41 -12.43
CA LEU A 318 16.17 -36.01 -13.67
C LEU A 318 17.57 -36.58 -13.46
N ASP A 319 17.69 -37.90 -13.49
CA ASP A 319 18.97 -38.60 -13.67
C ASP A 319 19.18 -38.79 -15.16
N ASP A 320 19.90 -37.84 -15.76
CA ASP A 320 20.21 -37.86 -17.18
C ASP A 320 21.52 -38.63 -17.41
N ASP A 321 21.51 -39.60 -18.34
CA ASP A 321 22.72 -40.28 -18.79
C ASP A 321 23.62 -39.27 -19.52
N ARG A 322 24.53 -38.66 -18.77
CA ARG A 322 25.39 -37.58 -19.23
C ARG A 322 26.18 -37.94 -20.48
N ALA A 323 26.66 -39.18 -20.57
CA ALA A 323 27.44 -39.63 -21.72
C ALA A 323 26.57 -39.70 -23.00
N ALA A 324 25.33 -40.18 -22.87
CA ALA A 324 24.39 -40.23 -23.99
C ALA A 324 23.95 -38.81 -24.41
N TRP A 325 23.75 -37.90 -23.46
CA TRP A 325 23.39 -36.51 -23.74
C TRP A 325 24.54 -35.72 -24.39
N GLU A 326 25.79 -35.91 -23.94
CA GLU A 326 26.98 -35.33 -24.57
C GLU A 326 27.14 -35.78 -26.03
N GLU A 327 26.88 -37.07 -26.33
CA GLU A 327 26.94 -37.58 -27.70
C GLU A 327 25.81 -37.00 -28.58
N GLU A 328 24.64 -36.77 -28.01
CA GLU A 328 23.51 -36.16 -28.72
C GLU A 328 23.75 -34.68 -29.00
N LEU A 329 24.34 -33.93 -28.06
CA LEU A 329 24.74 -32.52 -28.25
C LEU A 329 25.65 -32.33 -29.46
N GLN A 330 26.60 -33.23 -29.68
CA GLN A 330 27.51 -33.20 -30.83
C GLN A 330 26.79 -33.40 -32.18
N LYS A 331 25.57 -33.94 -32.18
CA LYS A 331 24.75 -34.18 -33.39
C LYS A 331 23.72 -33.08 -33.64
N MET A 332 23.51 -32.16 -32.69
CA MET A 332 22.48 -31.13 -32.77
C MET A 332 22.85 -30.02 -33.75
N THR A 333 21.82 -29.44 -34.38
CA THR A 333 21.99 -28.23 -35.19
C THR A 333 22.14 -26.99 -34.31
N GLN A 334 22.70 -25.91 -34.86
CA GLN A 334 22.94 -24.67 -34.12
C GLN A 334 21.67 -24.07 -33.46
N ASN A 335 20.49 -24.20 -34.09
CA ASN A 335 19.25 -23.74 -33.47
C ASN A 335 18.83 -24.62 -32.29
N GLN A 336 18.97 -25.94 -32.43
CA GLN A 336 18.69 -26.89 -31.34
C GLN A 336 19.65 -26.71 -30.17
N LEU A 337 20.93 -26.42 -30.43
CA LEU A 337 21.91 -26.09 -29.39
C LEU A 337 21.55 -24.81 -28.63
N ASN A 338 21.05 -23.77 -29.32
CA ASN A 338 20.59 -22.57 -28.62
C ASN A 338 19.33 -22.85 -27.78
N ASP A 339 18.39 -23.63 -28.29
CA ASP A 339 17.18 -24.01 -27.53
C ASP A 339 17.55 -24.84 -26.28
N GLU A 340 18.52 -25.76 -26.40
CA GLU A 340 19.00 -26.56 -25.28
C GLU A 340 19.82 -25.74 -24.29
N LEU A 341 20.59 -24.74 -24.76
CA LEU A 341 21.27 -23.77 -23.91
C LEU A 341 20.27 -22.98 -23.06
N GLU A 342 19.25 -22.37 -23.68
CA GLU A 342 18.21 -21.62 -22.97
C GLU A 342 17.45 -22.50 -21.96
N LYS A 343 17.24 -23.78 -22.31
CA LYS A 343 16.64 -24.76 -21.41
C LYS A 343 17.56 -25.06 -20.22
N CYS A 344 18.84 -25.31 -20.45
CA CYS A 344 19.82 -25.54 -19.38
C CYS A 344 19.93 -24.33 -18.44
N GLU A 345 19.98 -23.11 -18.99
CA GLU A 345 20.00 -21.88 -18.20
C GLU A 345 18.76 -21.75 -17.31
N ARG A 346 17.57 -22.02 -17.85
CA ARG A 346 16.30 -21.98 -17.10
C ARG A 346 16.28 -23.01 -15.98
N GLU A 347 16.65 -24.25 -16.26
CA GLU A 347 16.70 -25.32 -15.27
C GLU A 347 17.70 -25.04 -14.15
N ASN A 348 18.84 -24.39 -14.48
CA ASN A 348 19.85 -23.98 -13.50
C ASN A 348 19.32 -22.85 -12.60
N ALA A 349 18.61 -21.88 -13.20
CA ALA A 349 17.98 -20.79 -12.47
C ALA A 349 16.92 -21.32 -11.48
N ASP A 350 16.05 -22.24 -11.93
CA ASP A 350 15.03 -22.86 -11.07
C ASP A 350 15.66 -23.62 -9.88
N LEU A 351 16.77 -24.32 -10.13
CA LEU A 351 17.51 -25.03 -9.07
C LEU A 351 18.17 -24.05 -8.10
N GLN A 352 18.76 -22.96 -8.59
CA GLN A 352 19.35 -21.93 -7.76
C GLN A 352 18.29 -21.25 -6.87
N GLU A 353 17.11 -20.95 -7.44
CA GLU A 353 15.98 -20.39 -6.69
C GLU A 353 15.50 -21.35 -5.60
N PHE A 354 15.40 -22.65 -5.92
CA PHE A 354 15.06 -23.67 -4.93
C PHE A 354 16.10 -23.77 -3.81
N ALA A 355 17.40 -23.77 -4.13
CA ALA A 355 18.47 -23.77 -3.14
C ALA A 355 18.38 -22.55 -2.21
N ASN A 356 18.11 -21.37 -2.78
CA ASN A 356 17.92 -20.15 -2.00
C ASN A 356 16.69 -20.23 -1.09
N ALA A 357 15.59 -20.81 -1.56
CA ALA A 357 14.38 -21.02 -0.75
C ALA A 357 14.64 -21.98 0.43
N VAL A 358 15.42 -23.05 0.21
CA VAL A 358 15.85 -23.96 1.29
C VAL A 358 16.72 -23.21 2.30
N LEU A 359 17.72 -22.43 1.84
CA LEU A 359 18.56 -21.63 2.73
C LEU A 359 17.78 -20.61 3.54
N GLN A 360 16.75 -19.98 2.94
CA GLN A 360 15.89 -19.05 3.65
C GLN A 360 15.08 -19.75 4.75
N GLN A 361 14.51 -20.93 4.45
CA GLN A 361 13.80 -21.72 5.47
C GLN A 361 14.74 -22.12 6.62
N ILE A 362 15.98 -22.49 6.31
CA ILE A 362 17.00 -22.79 7.31
C ILE A 362 17.29 -21.54 8.16
N ALA A 363 17.50 -20.38 7.54
CA ALA A 363 17.79 -19.13 8.25
C ALA A 363 16.68 -18.76 9.24
N ASP A 364 15.41 -18.96 8.83
CA ASP A 364 14.24 -18.57 9.62
C ASP A 364 13.94 -19.54 10.78
N HIS A 365 14.26 -20.84 10.61
CA HIS A 365 13.84 -21.87 11.57
C HIS A 365 15.01 -22.48 12.37
N CYS A 366 16.19 -22.64 11.78
CA CYS A 366 17.37 -23.30 12.38
C CYS A 366 18.69 -22.71 11.84
N PRO A 367 19.05 -21.47 12.21
CA PRO A 367 20.23 -20.79 11.67
C PRO A 367 21.58 -21.45 12.06
N ASP A 368 21.60 -22.33 13.08
CA ASP A 368 22.78 -23.11 13.46
C ASP A 368 23.25 -24.08 12.35
N ILE A 369 22.34 -24.49 11.46
CA ILE A 369 22.69 -25.31 10.29
C ILE A 369 23.53 -24.50 9.29
N LEU A 370 23.30 -23.19 9.16
CA LEU A 370 24.09 -22.34 8.26
C LEU A 370 25.56 -22.29 8.69
N GLU A 371 25.83 -22.29 9.99
CA GLU A 371 27.20 -22.32 10.52
C GLU A 371 27.90 -23.63 10.16
N GLN A 372 27.19 -24.76 10.20
CA GLN A 372 27.72 -26.06 9.75
C GLN A 372 28.03 -26.08 8.25
N VAL A 373 27.17 -25.49 7.42
CA VAL A 373 27.38 -25.38 5.97
C VAL A 373 28.58 -24.48 5.66
N VAL A 374 28.73 -23.35 6.35
CA VAL A 374 29.88 -22.44 6.19
C VAL A 374 31.17 -23.15 6.58
N ASN A 375 31.22 -23.82 7.74
CA ASN A 375 32.39 -24.56 8.18
C ASN A 375 32.77 -25.69 7.19
N ALA A 376 31.79 -26.42 6.65
CA ALA A 376 32.04 -27.46 5.66
C ALA A 376 32.60 -26.89 4.33
N LEU A 377 32.17 -25.70 3.92
CA LEU A 377 32.68 -25.01 2.73
C LEU A 377 34.11 -24.46 2.95
N GLU A 378 34.41 -23.97 4.15
CA GLU A 378 35.75 -23.53 4.55
C GLU A 378 36.76 -24.70 4.67
N GLU A 379 36.32 -25.88 5.13
CA GLU A 379 37.15 -27.09 5.19
C GLU A 379 37.39 -27.73 3.80
N SER A 380 36.55 -27.42 2.81
CA SER A 380 36.61 -27.97 1.45
C SER A 380 37.35 -27.08 0.43
N SER A 381 37.75 -25.86 0.82
CA SER A 381 38.53 -24.91 0.01
C SER A 381 40.02 -24.95 0.38
#